data_AF-A0A523SGM9-F1
#
_entry.id   AF-A0A523SGM9-F1
#
_cell.length_a   1.000
_cell.length_b   1.000
_cell.length_c   1.000
_cell.angle_alpha   90.00
_cell.angle_beta   90.00
_cell.angle_gamma   90.00
#
_symmetry.space_group_name_H-M   'P 1'
#
loop_
_entity.id
_entity.type
_entity.pdbx_description
1 polymer ?
#
loop_
_entity_poly.entity_id
_entity_poly.type
_entity_poly.pdbx_seq_one_letter_code
_entity_poly.pdbx_strand_id
1 'polypeptide(L)'
;MSPKEHSPLVKLSLSYFHQSFGDLLSVRALISDFTRSLIEGLFERITWFGRTKQDYQNFERTARASYSFLEQGNKVKHKDIAQQFALVIDKIIPASNDSAKAGSEASQEPESNPDSRIKKYLEFYKVMYERLLPIICSTIIYAFGISKNSKEKAFIPMNDGKVSLKAIDKMEKLLHYPENRLAIGINSHIRNAYAHENYKILDGARVELWDINPNTRKLTWGPEIWTLQQLITLCDELWVNSLGITCALVLYDVNNRQIVAERGWVSPAKPPPLREGELKNTIDSIVDKLGFYLKDIKVSPNFISLTLSTKSKGINQESKLMLGYENHVRLFKIPMWYEEKRIIDQLVIFLHRIIPYVEPDIKISIQVLSSNGEPLGALITDLPTIINLNLVSIKPQIVEGIRHIFKRDTLQDCVTFVEKEGAPKFVGISPSPPKK
;
A
#
# COMPACT_ATOMS: atom_id res chain seq x y z
N MET A 1 -23.36 18.35 2.71
CA MET A 1 -22.52 17.23 2.23
C MET A 1 -21.61 16.83 3.39
N SER A 2 -21.74 15.62 3.92
CA SER A 2 -20.85 15.18 5.01
C SER A 2 -19.41 15.18 4.49
N PRO A 3 -18.42 15.57 5.30
CA PRO A 3 -17.03 15.27 4.98
C PRO A 3 -16.92 13.75 4.84
N LYS A 4 -16.16 13.26 3.88
CA LYS A 4 -15.79 11.84 3.84
C LYS A 4 -14.98 11.58 5.10
N GLU A 5 -15.63 11.04 6.14
CA GLU A 5 -14.94 10.50 7.30
C GLU A 5 -13.98 9.44 6.77
N HIS A 6 -12.67 9.62 6.99
CA HIS A 6 -11.71 8.54 6.76
C HIS A 6 -12.22 7.29 7.45
N SER A 7 -12.13 6.15 6.76
CA SER A 7 -12.56 4.86 7.29
C SER A 7 -12.02 4.72 8.72
N PRO A 8 -12.88 4.46 9.72
CA PRO A 8 -12.43 4.34 11.10
C PRO A 8 -11.30 3.31 11.27
N LEU A 9 -11.15 2.36 10.34
CA LEU A 9 -10.07 1.38 10.32
C LEU A 9 -8.69 1.96 9.94
N VAL A 10 -8.63 3.01 9.11
CA VAL A 10 -7.38 3.75 8.87
C VAL A 10 -6.82 4.24 10.20
N LYS A 11 -7.69 4.68 11.12
CA LYS A 11 -7.32 5.16 12.46
C LYS A 11 -6.76 4.07 13.37
N LEU A 12 -7.10 2.79 13.14
CA LEU A 12 -6.59 1.66 13.93
C LEU A 12 -5.52 0.82 13.25
N SER A 13 -5.32 0.98 11.95
CA SER A 13 -4.39 0.16 11.16
C SER A 13 -2.99 0.12 11.77
N LEU A 14 -2.50 1.27 12.24
CA LEU A 14 -1.21 1.35 12.91
C LEU A 14 -1.19 0.64 14.27
N SER A 15 -2.26 0.75 15.04
CA SER A 15 -2.38 0.07 16.34
C SER A 15 -2.45 -1.45 16.15
N TYR A 16 -3.19 -1.92 15.15
CA TYR A 16 -3.25 -3.32 14.78
C TYR A 16 -1.91 -3.85 14.28
N PHE A 17 -1.22 -3.08 13.44
CA PHE A 17 0.13 -3.42 13.00
C PHE A 17 1.08 -3.60 14.19
N HIS A 18 1.07 -2.68 15.16
CA HIS A 18 1.86 -2.81 16.38
C HIS A 18 1.41 -4.00 17.24
N GLN A 19 0.12 -4.31 17.32
CA GLN A 19 -0.38 -5.46 18.07
C GLN A 19 0.06 -6.78 17.42
N SER A 20 -0.05 -6.90 16.10
CA SER A 20 0.23 -8.14 15.36
C SER A 20 1.72 -8.38 15.13
N PHE A 21 2.54 -7.32 15.06
CA PHE A 21 3.95 -7.43 14.66
C PHE A 21 4.92 -6.61 15.53
N GLY A 22 4.47 -6.05 16.64
CA GLY A 22 5.31 -5.24 17.53
C GLY A 22 6.52 -6.01 18.08
N ASP A 23 6.42 -7.33 18.21
CA ASP A 23 7.51 -8.23 18.58
C ASP A 23 8.63 -8.31 17.53
N LEU A 24 8.34 -7.98 16.27
CA LEU A 24 9.30 -7.95 15.17
C LEU A 24 9.91 -6.56 14.94
N LEU A 25 9.41 -5.52 15.61
CA LEU A 25 9.91 -4.16 15.41
C LEU A 25 11.21 -3.94 16.17
N SER A 26 12.22 -3.43 15.47
CA SER A 26 13.50 -3.06 16.08
C SER A 26 13.38 -1.78 16.89
N VAL A 27 14.32 -1.54 17.81
CA VAL A 27 14.41 -0.28 18.57
C VAL A 27 14.62 0.94 17.66
N ARG A 28 15.11 0.72 16.43
CA ARG A 28 15.34 1.75 15.40
C ARG A 28 14.22 1.81 14.36
N ALA A 29 13.08 1.17 14.62
CA ALA A 29 11.95 1.16 13.72
C ALA A 29 11.47 2.59 13.40
N LEU A 30 11.37 2.92 12.12
CA LEU A 30 10.93 4.23 11.65
C LEU A 30 9.81 4.07 10.62
N ILE A 31 8.62 4.56 10.97
CA ILE A 31 7.44 4.53 10.09
C ILE A 31 7.34 5.87 9.36
N SER A 32 7.61 5.87 8.05
CA SER A 32 7.42 7.05 7.20
C SER A 32 5.95 7.25 6.80
N ASP A 33 5.60 8.43 6.28
CA ASP A 33 4.23 8.69 5.77
C ASP A 33 3.83 7.71 4.66
N PHE A 34 4.76 7.36 3.76
CA PHE A 34 4.55 6.36 2.71
C PHE A 34 4.25 4.98 3.30
N THR A 35 5.07 4.55 4.26
CA THR A 35 4.91 3.24 4.92
C THR A 35 3.63 3.17 5.72
N ARG A 36 3.27 4.27 6.38
CA ARG A 36 2.00 4.42 7.06
C ARG A 36 0.83 4.26 6.09
N SER A 37 0.88 4.88 4.91
CA SER A 37 -0.16 4.72 3.89
C SER A 37 -0.28 3.28 3.40
N LEU A 38 0.85 2.56 3.24
CA LEU A 38 0.82 1.13 2.93
C LEU A 38 0.20 0.29 4.06
N ILE A 39 0.58 0.56 5.32
CA ILE A 39 -0.01 -0.11 6.49
C ILE A 39 -1.53 0.13 6.53
N GLU A 40 -1.96 1.38 6.39
CA GLU A 40 -3.37 1.78 6.38
C GLU A 40 -4.14 1.02 5.28
N GLY A 41 -3.64 1.01 4.04
CA GLY A 41 -4.28 0.30 2.94
C GLY A 41 -4.27 -1.22 3.08
N LEU A 42 -3.19 -1.81 3.60
CA LEU A 42 -3.11 -3.27 3.82
C LEU A 42 -4.09 -3.72 4.90
N PHE A 43 -4.06 -3.04 6.06
CA PHE A 43 -4.90 -3.40 7.18
C PHE A 43 -6.35 -3.13 6.85
N GLU A 44 -6.71 -2.04 6.17
CA GLU A 44 -8.07 -1.89 5.65
C GLU A 44 -8.50 -3.10 4.79
N ARG A 45 -7.66 -3.57 3.85
CA ARG A 45 -8.00 -4.69 2.96
C ARG A 45 -8.07 -6.05 3.64
N ILE A 46 -7.26 -6.33 4.67
CA ILE A 46 -7.34 -7.59 5.43
C ILE A 46 -8.40 -7.52 6.54
N THR A 47 -8.65 -6.33 7.08
CA THR A 47 -9.60 -6.12 8.18
C THR A 47 -11.03 -5.88 7.75
N TRP A 48 -11.26 -5.55 6.47
CA TRP A 48 -12.57 -5.21 5.96
C TRP A 48 -13.19 -6.30 5.05
N PHE A 49 -14.52 -6.48 5.18
CA PHE A 49 -15.51 -7.33 4.47
C PHE A 49 -15.16 -8.82 4.24
N GLY A 50 -15.92 -9.71 4.89
CA GLY A 50 -16.02 -11.13 4.51
C GLY A 50 -14.81 -12.01 4.86
N ARG A 51 -13.71 -11.43 5.33
CA ARG A 51 -12.51 -12.19 5.74
C ARG A 51 -12.74 -12.93 7.05
N THR A 52 -12.35 -14.20 7.04
CA THR A 52 -12.47 -15.11 8.17
C THR A 52 -11.30 -14.94 9.14
N LYS A 53 -11.43 -15.52 10.33
CA LYS A 53 -10.29 -15.65 11.26
C LYS A 53 -9.11 -16.38 10.61
N GLN A 54 -9.40 -17.36 9.74
CA GLN A 54 -8.38 -18.12 9.04
C GLN A 54 -7.60 -17.25 8.05
N ASP A 55 -8.26 -16.31 7.36
CA ASP A 55 -7.60 -15.37 6.43
C ASP A 55 -6.59 -14.48 7.16
N TYR A 56 -6.97 -13.94 8.32
CA TYR A 56 -6.06 -13.17 9.16
C TYR A 56 -4.86 -13.98 9.64
N GLN A 57 -5.10 -15.20 10.12
CA GLN A 57 -4.01 -16.09 10.53
C GLN A 57 -3.09 -16.42 9.36
N ASN A 58 -3.66 -16.61 8.17
CA ASN A 58 -2.89 -16.86 6.96
C ASN A 58 -2.03 -15.66 6.58
N PHE A 59 -2.62 -14.45 6.60
CA PHE A 59 -1.93 -13.19 6.40
C PHE A 59 -0.76 -13.01 7.37
N GLU A 60 -1.00 -13.16 8.68
CA GLU A 60 0.04 -12.98 9.71
C GLU A 60 1.17 -14.01 9.57
N ARG A 61 0.83 -15.29 9.33
CA ARG A 61 1.82 -16.36 9.12
C ARG A 61 2.66 -16.11 7.87
N THR A 62 2.03 -15.72 6.76
CA THR A 62 2.75 -15.37 5.53
C THR A 62 3.67 -14.17 5.75
N ALA A 63 3.21 -13.12 6.43
CA ALA A 63 4.02 -11.95 6.73
C ALA A 63 5.25 -12.32 7.57
N ARG A 64 5.07 -13.12 8.63
CA ARG A 64 6.16 -13.59 9.50
C ARG A 64 7.17 -14.47 8.77
N ALA A 65 6.71 -15.44 7.99
CA ALA A 65 7.58 -16.32 7.21
C ALA A 65 8.39 -15.54 6.17
N SER A 66 7.72 -14.66 5.43
CA SER A 66 8.35 -13.80 4.42
C SER A 66 9.36 -12.85 5.04
N TYR A 67 9.03 -12.23 6.17
CA TYR A 67 9.93 -11.35 6.91
C TYR A 67 11.16 -12.10 7.43
N SER A 68 10.98 -13.33 7.92
CA SER A 68 12.10 -14.18 8.35
C SER A 68 13.08 -14.47 7.20
N PHE A 69 12.62 -14.66 5.97
CA PHE A 69 13.53 -14.85 4.82
C PHE A 69 14.30 -13.57 4.51
N LEU A 70 13.63 -12.41 4.55
CA LEU A 70 14.28 -11.11 4.40
C LEU A 70 15.36 -10.91 5.45
N GLU A 71 15.07 -11.15 6.73
CA GLU A 71 16.05 -11.02 7.82
C GLU A 71 17.25 -11.96 7.66
N GLN A 72 17.01 -13.21 7.25
CA GLN A 72 18.09 -14.18 7.01
C GLN A 72 19.01 -13.72 5.87
N GLY A 73 18.46 -13.26 4.75
CA GLY A 73 19.25 -12.68 3.67
C GLY A 73 19.98 -11.41 4.10
N ASN A 74 19.31 -10.56 4.88
CA ASN A 74 19.87 -9.30 5.38
C ASN A 74 21.08 -9.50 6.28
N LYS A 75 21.07 -10.56 7.11
CA LYS A 75 22.21 -10.95 7.96
C LYS A 75 23.45 -11.33 7.14
N VAL A 76 23.28 -11.85 5.92
CA VAL A 76 24.39 -12.27 5.06
C VAL A 76 24.85 -11.13 4.15
N LYS A 77 23.92 -10.46 3.45
CA LYS A 77 24.22 -9.38 2.49
C LYS A 77 23.24 -8.23 2.55
N HIS A 78 23.27 -7.45 3.62
CA HIS A 78 22.35 -6.33 3.85
C HIS A 78 22.23 -5.36 2.66
N LYS A 79 23.36 -4.91 2.10
CA LYS A 79 23.35 -3.95 0.97
C LYS A 79 22.57 -4.48 -0.23
N ASP A 80 22.80 -5.74 -0.61
CA ASP A 80 22.17 -6.37 -1.77
C ASP A 80 20.64 -6.47 -1.57
N ILE A 81 20.19 -6.84 -0.36
CA ILE A 81 18.75 -6.91 -0.04
C ILE A 81 18.10 -5.52 -0.06
N ALA A 82 18.75 -4.51 0.53
CA ALA A 82 18.25 -3.14 0.54
C ALA A 82 18.14 -2.56 -0.89
N GLN A 83 19.13 -2.81 -1.75
CA GLN A 83 19.09 -2.39 -3.14
C GLN A 83 17.97 -3.09 -3.91
N GLN A 84 17.77 -4.40 -3.70
CA GLN A 84 16.68 -5.11 -4.35
C GLN A 84 15.30 -4.65 -3.88
N PHE A 85 15.13 -4.39 -2.59
CA PHE A 85 13.92 -3.79 -2.04
C PHE A 85 13.60 -2.44 -2.70
N ALA A 86 14.61 -1.58 -2.82
CA ALA A 86 14.49 -0.27 -3.45
C ALA A 86 14.06 -0.34 -4.93
N LEU A 87 14.46 -1.38 -5.67
CA LEU A 87 14.06 -1.58 -7.07
C LEU A 87 12.59 -1.97 -7.27
N VAL A 88 11.92 -2.47 -6.22
CA VAL A 88 10.55 -2.99 -6.31
C VAL A 88 9.53 -2.16 -5.55
N ILE A 89 9.91 -1.43 -4.50
CA ILE A 89 8.98 -0.74 -3.60
C ILE A 89 8.02 0.21 -4.33
N ASP A 90 8.53 1.00 -5.29
CA ASP A 90 7.73 1.95 -6.07
C ASP A 90 6.78 1.25 -7.06
N LYS A 91 7.02 -0.02 -7.37
CA LYS A 91 6.20 -0.82 -8.30
C LYS A 91 5.08 -1.57 -7.57
N ILE A 92 5.14 -1.68 -6.25
CA ILE A 92 4.15 -2.41 -5.44
C ILE A 92 2.77 -1.75 -5.53
N ILE A 93 2.71 -0.41 -5.38
CA ILE A 93 1.43 0.31 -5.37
C ILE A 93 0.72 0.20 -6.72
N PRO A 94 1.36 0.52 -7.87
CA PRO A 94 0.71 0.36 -9.17
C PRO A 94 0.23 -1.08 -9.42
N ALA A 95 1.06 -2.08 -9.11
CA ALA A 95 0.69 -3.47 -9.30
C ALA A 95 -0.48 -3.91 -8.38
N SER A 96 -0.49 -3.44 -7.13
CA SER A 96 -1.59 -3.71 -6.19
C SER A 96 -2.89 -3.04 -6.63
N ASN A 97 -2.82 -1.84 -7.21
CA ASN A 97 -3.99 -1.13 -7.73
C ASN A 97 -4.58 -1.83 -8.96
N ASP A 98 -3.75 -2.30 -9.89
CA ASP A 98 -4.17 -3.10 -11.04
C ASP A 98 -4.91 -4.36 -10.59
N SER A 99 -4.33 -5.11 -9.63
CA SER A 99 -4.98 -6.31 -9.06
C SER A 99 -6.28 -5.97 -8.34
N ALA A 100 -6.31 -4.90 -7.55
CA ALA A 100 -7.50 -4.45 -6.83
C ALA A 100 -8.64 -4.07 -7.79
N LYS A 101 -8.32 -3.39 -8.88
CA LYS A 101 -9.27 -3.03 -9.92
C LYS A 101 -9.85 -4.28 -10.58
N ALA A 102 -8.99 -5.23 -10.99
CA ALA A 102 -9.44 -6.48 -11.59
C ALA A 102 -10.34 -7.29 -10.63
N GLY A 103 -9.99 -7.35 -9.34
CA GLY A 103 -10.82 -8.00 -8.33
C GLY A 103 -12.17 -7.28 -8.13
N SER A 104 -12.18 -5.95 -8.12
CA SER A 104 -13.41 -5.15 -8.04
C SER A 104 -14.32 -5.44 -9.24
N GLU A 105 -13.77 -5.44 -10.46
CA GLU A 105 -14.52 -5.76 -11.68
C GLU A 105 -15.12 -7.17 -11.62
N ALA A 106 -14.37 -8.16 -11.11
CA ALA A 106 -14.88 -9.52 -10.95
C ALA A 106 -16.00 -9.63 -9.90
N SER A 107 -15.88 -8.89 -8.79
CA SER A 107 -16.86 -8.92 -7.70
C SER A 107 -18.16 -8.16 -8.03
N GLN A 108 -18.08 -7.12 -8.86
CA GLN A 108 -19.22 -6.29 -9.26
C GLN A 108 -20.03 -6.87 -10.42
N GLU A 109 -19.50 -7.89 -11.10
CA GLU A 109 -20.18 -8.55 -12.20
C GLU A 109 -21.46 -9.25 -11.69
N PRO A 110 -22.63 -9.04 -12.33
CA PRO A 110 -23.92 -9.51 -11.83
C PRO A 110 -23.97 -11.03 -11.64
N GLU A 111 -24.59 -11.49 -10.54
CA GLU A 111 -24.72 -12.93 -10.26
C GLU A 111 -25.53 -13.69 -11.32
N SER A 112 -26.41 -12.98 -12.02
CA SER A 112 -27.19 -13.50 -13.15
C SER A 112 -26.34 -13.85 -14.38
N ASN A 113 -25.05 -13.48 -14.43
CA ASN A 113 -24.15 -13.76 -15.54
C ASN A 113 -22.90 -14.55 -15.08
N PRO A 114 -23.05 -15.85 -14.74
CA PRO A 114 -21.96 -16.67 -14.20
C PRO A 114 -20.78 -16.81 -15.18
N ASP A 115 -21.04 -16.85 -16.49
CA ASP A 115 -20.01 -16.99 -17.52
C ASP A 115 -19.08 -15.78 -17.55
N SER A 116 -19.65 -14.57 -17.49
CA SER A 116 -18.88 -13.33 -17.41
C SER A 116 -18.07 -13.28 -16.11
N ARG A 117 -18.66 -13.69 -14.99
CA ARG A 117 -17.97 -13.77 -13.69
C ARG A 117 -16.76 -14.71 -13.75
N ILE A 118 -16.90 -15.90 -14.33
CA ILE A 118 -15.79 -16.85 -14.50
C ILE A 118 -14.63 -16.19 -15.25
N LYS A 119 -14.91 -15.53 -16.38
CA LYS A 119 -13.86 -14.84 -17.17
C LYS A 119 -13.17 -13.74 -16.34
N LYS A 120 -13.94 -12.94 -15.62
CA LYS A 120 -13.39 -11.86 -14.78
C LYS A 120 -12.54 -12.38 -13.63
N TYR A 121 -12.91 -13.48 -12.97
CA TYR A 121 -12.09 -14.10 -11.93
C TYR A 121 -10.80 -14.74 -12.48
N LEU A 122 -10.86 -15.37 -13.67
CA LEU A 122 -9.65 -15.87 -14.34
C LEU A 122 -8.70 -14.73 -14.74
N GLU A 123 -9.23 -13.60 -15.23
CA GLU A 123 -8.44 -12.39 -15.50
C GLU A 123 -7.82 -11.83 -14.21
N PHE A 124 -8.61 -11.69 -13.15
CA PHE A 124 -8.12 -11.23 -11.84
C PHE A 124 -6.96 -12.09 -11.34
N TYR A 125 -7.12 -13.42 -11.39
CA TYR A 125 -6.09 -14.38 -11.04
C TYR A 125 -4.80 -14.18 -11.85
N LYS A 126 -4.92 -14.04 -13.18
CA LYS A 126 -3.78 -13.78 -14.08
C LYS A 126 -3.08 -12.47 -13.73
N VAL A 127 -3.82 -11.39 -13.50
CA VAL A 127 -3.25 -10.08 -13.14
C VAL A 127 -2.44 -10.17 -11.86
N MET A 128 -2.94 -10.85 -10.81
CA MET A 128 -2.17 -11.09 -9.59
C MET A 128 -0.90 -11.91 -9.86
N TYR A 129 -1.04 -13.01 -10.60
CA TYR A 129 0.05 -13.95 -10.87
C TYR A 129 1.18 -13.35 -11.70
N GLU A 130 0.86 -12.55 -12.74
CA GLU A 130 1.84 -12.04 -13.70
C GLU A 130 2.35 -10.64 -13.38
N ARG A 131 1.55 -9.81 -12.67
CA ARG A 131 1.92 -8.42 -12.38
C ARG A 131 2.33 -8.21 -10.92
N LEU A 132 1.54 -8.67 -9.96
CA LEU A 132 1.77 -8.38 -8.54
C LEU A 132 2.83 -9.29 -7.90
N LEU A 133 2.59 -10.61 -7.90
CA LEU A 133 3.45 -11.57 -7.22
C LEU A 133 4.93 -11.54 -7.66
N PRO A 134 5.27 -11.42 -8.96
CA PRO A 134 6.67 -11.37 -9.39
C PRO A 134 7.44 -10.17 -8.83
N ILE A 135 6.73 -9.09 -8.47
CA ILE A 135 7.30 -7.88 -7.88
C ILE A 135 7.47 -8.08 -6.37
N ILE A 136 6.39 -8.43 -5.66
CA ILE A 136 6.41 -8.50 -4.19
C ILE A 136 7.21 -9.70 -3.66
N CYS A 137 7.24 -10.82 -4.39
CA CYS A 137 8.06 -11.98 -4.00
C CYS A 137 9.56 -11.78 -4.29
N SER A 138 9.92 -10.81 -5.13
CA SER A 138 11.28 -10.66 -5.66
C SER A 138 12.36 -10.54 -4.58
N THR A 139 12.21 -9.57 -3.68
CA THR A 139 13.17 -9.32 -2.60
C THR A 139 13.24 -10.51 -1.63
N ILE A 140 12.11 -11.15 -1.35
CA ILE A 140 12.02 -12.29 -0.43
C ILE A 140 12.73 -13.52 -1.01
N ILE A 141 12.47 -13.82 -2.29
CA ILE A 141 13.10 -14.94 -3.01
C ILE A 141 14.61 -14.71 -3.14
N TYR A 142 15.04 -13.47 -3.42
CA TYR A 142 16.45 -13.12 -3.48
C TYR A 142 17.14 -13.27 -2.11
N ALA A 143 16.49 -12.80 -1.05
CA ALA A 143 16.99 -12.94 0.32
C ALA A 143 17.13 -14.41 0.74
N PHE A 144 16.16 -15.25 0.36
CA PHE A 144 16.25 -16.69 0.57
C PHE A 144 17.42 -17.32 -0.19
N GLY A 145 17.58 -17.00 -1.48
CA GLY A 145 18.69 -17.51 -2.28
C GLY A 145 20.06 -17.16 -1.68
N ILE A 146 20.21 -15.92 -1.22
CA ILE A 146 21.40 -15.45 -0.50
C ILE A 146 21.61 -16.22 0.80
N SER A 147 20.58 -16.39 1.63
CA SER A 147 20.72 -17.05 2.93
C SER A 147 21.10 -18.53 2.80
N LYS A 148 20.70 -19.17 1.70
CA LYS A 148 21.06 -20.55 1.36
C LYS A 148 22.37 -20.69 0.57
N ASN A 149 23.09 -19.59 0.31
CA ASN A 149 24.26 -19.58 -0.58
C ASN A 149 23.99 -20.24 -1.95
N SER A 150 22.75 -20.14 -2.45
CA SER A 150 22.38 -20.74 -3.71
C SER A 150 22.81 -19.85 -4.89
N LYS A 151 23.42 -20.47 -5.90
CA LYS A 151 23.81 -19.82 -7.16
C LYS A 151 22.77 -20.00 -8.28
N GLU A 152 21.59 -20.51 -7.95
CA GLU A 152 20.55 -20.74 -8.95
C GLU A 152 20.03 -19.43 -9.53
N LYS A 153 20.03 -19.34 -10.87
CA LYS A 153 19.50 -18.17 -11.59
C LYS A 153 18.04 -17.84 -11.25
N ALA A 154 17.26 -18.82 -10.79
CA ALA A 154 15.86 -18.61 -10.40
C ALA A 154 15.71 -17.69 -9.17
N PHE A 155 16.70 -17.64 -8.29
CA PHE A 155 16.68 -16.77 -7.11
C PHE A 155 17.22 -15.36 -7.39
N ILE A 156 17.72 -15.11 -8.61
CA ILE A 156 18.29 -13.82 -9.00
C ILE A 156 17.19 -13.01 -9.70
N PRO A 157 16.79 -11.85 -9.18
CA PRO A 157 15.86 -10.96 -9.85
C PRO A 157 16.35 -10.54 -11.23
N MET A 158 15.40 -10.37 -12.15
CA MET A 158 15.65 -9.83 -13.49
C MET A 158 15.96 -8.33 -13.41
N ASN A 159 16.46 -7.75 -14.52
CA ASN A 159 16.81 -6.32 -14.60
C ASN A 159 15.61 -5.38 -14.31
N ASP A 160 14.38 -5.84 -14.57
CA ASP A 160 13.15 -5.10 -14.26
C ASP A 160 12.72 -5.25 -12.79
N GLY A 161 13.52 -5.93 -11.96
CA GLY A 161 13.28 -6.17 -10.55
C GLY A 161 12.31 -7.33 -10.27
N LYS A 162 11.78 -8.01 -11.27
CA LYS A 162 10.85 -9.14 -11.08
C LYS A 162 11.59 -10.45 -10.90
N VAL A 163 10.90 -11.44 -10.35
CA VAL A 163 11.40 -12.82 -10.24
C VAL A 163 10.44 -13.81 -10.88
N SER A 164 10.96 -14.96 -11.32
CA SER A 164 10.13 -16.06 -11.77
C SER A 164 9.49 -16.75 -10.56
N LEU A 165 8.16 -16.92 -10.56
CA LEU A 165 7.47 -17.64 -9.49
C LEU A 165 7.84 -19.13 -9.40
N LYS A 166 8.45 -19.71 -10.45
CA LYS A 166 9.07 -21.06 -10.39
C LYS A 166 10.17 -21.17 -9.34
N ALA A 167 10.69 -20.04 -8.86
CA ALA A 167 11.64 -20.02 -7.76
C ALA A 167 10.99 -20.52 -6.45
N ILE A 168 9.69 -20.35 -6.26
CA ILE A 168 8.96 -20.82 -5.06
C ILE A 168 9.00 -22.34 -4.96
N ASP A 169 8.78 -23.06 -6.07
CA ASP A 169 8.91 -24.53 -6.13
C ASP A 169 10.33 -25.01 -5.75
N LYS A 170 11.34 -24.19 -6.05
CA LYS A 170 12.73 -24.46 -5.69
C LYS A 170 13.01 -24.14 -4.21
N MET A 171 12.39 -23.10 -3.67
CA MET A 171 12.46 -22.80 -2.24
C MET A 171 11.93 -23.96 -1.41
N GLU A 172 10.79 -24.55 -1.79
CA GLU A 172 10.20 -25.71 -1.10
C GLU A 172 11.19 -26.86 -0.95
N LYS A 173 11.94 -27.18 -2.01
CA LYS A 173 12.95 -28.24 -1.99
C LYS A 173 14.14 -27.93 -1.08
N LEU A 174 14.38 -26.66 -0.77
CA LEU A 174 15.49 -26.20 0.06
C LEU A 174 15.06 -25.89 1.51
N LEU A 175 13.76 -25.92 1.79
CA LEU A 175 13.21 -25.75 3.13
C LEU A 175 13.23 -27.09 3.89
N HIS A 176 13.75 -27.07 5.11
CA HIS A 176 13.80 -28.26 5.97
C HIS A 176 12.46 -28.53 6.69
N TYR A 177 11.53 -27.55 6.66
CA TYR A 177 10.19 -27.64 7.23
C TYR A 177 9.14 -27.14 6.21
N PRO A 178 7.92 -27.70 6.20
CA PRO A 178 7.15 -27.84 4.97
C PRO A 178 6.27 -26.66 4.53
N GLU A 179 6.15 -25.55 5.27
CA GLU A 179 5.24 -24.49 4.83
C GLU A 179 5.98 -23.35 4.13
N ASN A 180 6.26 -23.53 2.84
CA ASN A 180 6.52 -22.38 1.97
C ASN A 180 5.21 -21.59 1.78
N ARG A 181 4.95 -20.68 2.72
CA ARG A 181 3.74 -19.84 2.72
C ARG A 181 3.59 -19.02 1.43
N LEU A 182 4.68 -18.76 0.70
CA LEU A 182 4.64 -18.04 -0.58
C LEU A 182 3.87 -18.80 -1.67
N ALA A 183 3.73 -20.12 -1.58
CA ALA A 183 3.04 -20.95 -2.58
C ALA A 183 1.51 -20.91 -2.47
N ILE A 184 0.94 -20.38 -1.39
CA ILE A 184 -0.51 -20.37 -1.16
C ILE A 184 -1.23 -19.61 -2.28
N GLY A 185 -2.23 -20.25 -2.89
CA GLY A 185 -3.00 -19.73 -4.02
C GLY A 185 -2.26 -19.72 -5.36
N ILE A 186 -0.99 -20.17 -5.42
CA ILE A 186 -0.22 -20.25 -6.66
C ILE A 186 -0.54 -21.57 -7.37
N ASN A 187 -1.23 -21.46 -8.50
CA ASN A 187 -1.50 -22.52 -9.45
C ASN A 187 -1.07 -22.08 -10.85
N SER A 188 0.06 -22.61 -11.32
CA SER A 188 0.61 -22.27 -12.64
C SER A 188 -0.23 -22.82 -13.79
N HIS A 189 -0.91 -23.94 -13.60
CA HIS A 189 -1.76 -24.56 -14.63
C HIS A 189 -3.00 -23.72 -14.92
N ILE A 190 -3.67 -23.20 -13.90
CA ILE A 190 -4.82 -22.28 -14.09
C ILE A 190 -4.39 -21.00 -14.80
N ARG A 191 -3.24 -20.43 -14.41
CA ARG A 191 -2.67 -19.26 -15.09
C ARG A 191 -2.41 -19.56 -16.56
N ASN A 192 -1.78 -20.70 -16.87
CA ASN A 192 -1.44 -21.08 -18.24
C ASN A 192 -2.68 -21.38 -19.07
N ALA A 193 -3.65 -22.10 -18.48
CA ALA A 193 -4.92 -22.43 -19.12
C ALA A 193 -5.62 -21.17 -19.60
N TYR A 194 -5.75 -20.16 -18.72
CA TYR A 194 -6.34 -18.89 -19.10
C TYR A 194 -5.47 -18.06 -20.07
N ALA A 195 -4.15 -17.97 -19.83
CA ALA A 195 -3.24 -17.19 -20.68
C ALA A 195 -3.14 -17.71 -22.12
N HIS A 196 -3.45 -18.99 -22.35
CA HIS A 196 -3.43 -19.62 -23.67
C HIS A 196 -4.83 -19.97 -24.19
N GLU A 197 -5.89 -19.42 -23.59
CA GLU A 197 -7.28 -19.67 -23.98
C GLU A 197 -7.67 -21.17 -24.00
N ASN A 198 -6.99 -21.97 -23.17
CA ASN A 198 -7.24 -23.40 -22.99
C ASN A 198 -8.28 -23.63 -21.88
N TYR A 199 -9.49 -23.11 -22.11
CA TYR A 199 -10.61 -23.29 -21.20
C TYR A 199 -11.94 -23.27 -21.95
N LYS A 200 -12.95 -23.93 -21.38
CA LYS A 200 -14.31 -23.96 -21.90
C LYS A 200 -15.31 -23.74 -20.77
N ILE A 201 -16.11 -22.68 -20.86
CA ILE A 201 -17.18 -22.43 -19.89
C ILE A 201 -18.31 -23.43 -20.13
N LEU A 202 -18.82 -24.00 -19.05
CA LEU A 202 -19.87 -25.00 -19.03
C LEU A 202 -21.09 -24.47 -18.26
N ASP A 203 -22.25 -25.08 -18.52
CA ASP A 203 -23.47 -24.79 -17.78
C ASP A 203 -23.30 -25.02 -16.27
N GLY A 204 -24.05 -24.21 -15.49
CA GLY A 204 -24.09 -24.30 -14.04
C GLY A 204 -22.89 -23.66 -13.34
N ALA A 205 -22.39 -22.54 -13.86
CA ALA A 205 -21.25 -21.78 -13.28
C ALA A 205 -19.98 -22.63 -13.11
N ARG A 206 -19.62 -23.36 -14.17
CA ARG A 206 -18.43 -24.22 -14.22
C ARG A 206 -17.53 -23.89 -15.40
N VAL A 207 -16.27 -24.23 -15.30
CA VAL A 207 -15.29 -24.10 -16.38
C VAL A 207 -14.41 -25.34 -16.43
N GLU A 208 -14.22 -25.87 -17.63
CA GLU A 208 -13.22 -26.88 -17.93
C GLU A 208 -11.91 -26.19 -18.30
N LEU A 209 -10.81 -26.56 -17.64
CA LEU A 209 -9.49 -25.95 -17.81
C LEU A 209 -8.46 -27.03 -18.14
N TRP A 210 -7.52 -26.72 -19.02
CA TRP A 210 -6.39 -27.62 -19.30
C TRP A 210 -5.13 -26.82 -19.64
N ASP A 211 -3.96 -27.43 -19.43
CA ASP A 211 -2.67 -26.84 -19.73
C ASP A 211 -1.96 -27.69 -20.78
N ILE A 212 -1.47 -27.05 -21.84
CA ILE A 212 -0.75 -27.70 -22.93
C ILE A 212 0.63 -27.07 -23.01
N ASN A 213 1.65 -27.93 -23.06
CA ASN A 213 2.99 -27.47 -23.32
C ASN A 213 3.06 -26.87 -24.74
N PRO A 214 3.39 -25.57 -24.89
CA PRO A 214 3.34 -24.90 -26.18
C PRO A 214 4.36 -25.47 -27.19
N ASN A 215 5.47 -26.03 -26.70
CA ASN A 215 6.55 -26.55 -27.52
C ASN A 215 6.26 -27.97 -28.02
N THR A 216 5.66 -28.82 -27.18
CA THR A 216 5.42 -30.24 -27.50
C THR A 216 3.98 -30.53 -27.92
N ARG A 217 3.07 -29.56 -27.76
CA ARG A 217 1.61 -29.70 -27.94
C ARG A 217 0.98 -30.82 -27.10
N LYS A 218 1.70 -31.33 -26.09
CA LYS A 218 1.20 -32.34 -25.17
C LYS A 218 0.52 -31.70 -23.97
N LEU A 219 -0.58 -32.34 -23.54
CA LEU A 219 -1.29 -32.02 -22.32
C LEU A 219 -0.37 -32.21 -21.12
N THR A 220 -0.19 -31.16 -20.32
CA THR A 220 0.61 -31.19 -19.09
C THR A 220 -0.24 -31.23 -17.83
N TRP A 221 -1.49 -30.79 -17.92
CA TRP A 221 -2.48 -30.84 -16.83
C TRP A 221 -3.90 -30.72 -17.40
N GLY A 222 -4.89 -31.26 -16.67
CA GLY A 222 -6.29 -31.27 -17.08
C GLY A 222 -6.64 -32.38 -18.09
N PRO A 223 -7.84 -32.36 -18.67
CA PRO A 223 -8.94 -31.42 -18.39
C PRO A 223 -9.51 -31.61 -16.97
N GLU A 224 -9.68 -30.50 -16.25
CA GLU A 224 -10.33 -30.47 -14.93
C GLU A 224 -11.50 -29.47 -14.94
N ILE A 225 -12.59 -29.82 -14.24
CA ILE A 225 -13.76 -28.95 -14.11
C ILE A 225 -13.69 -28.22 -12.77
N TRP A 226 -13.69 -26.89 -12.83
CA TRP A 226 -13.70 -25.99 -11.69
C TRP A 226 -15.05 -25.27 -11.61
N THR A 227 -15.57 -25.13 -10.39
CA THR A 227 -16.73 -24.29 -10.12
C THR A 227 -16.29 -22.83 -9.98
N LEU A 228 -17.21 -21.89 -10.24
CA LEU A 228 -16.99 -20.47 -9.96
C LEU A 228 -16.56 -20.25 -8.50
N GLN A 229 -17.13 -20.97 -7.54
CA GLN A 229 -16.76 -20.85 -6.14
C GLN A 229 -15.30 -21.26 -5.87
N GLN A 230 -14.81 -22.32 -6.51
CA GLN A 230 -13.39 -22.73 -6.39
C GLN A 230 -12.46 -21.65 -6.96
N LEU A 231 -12.83 -21.01 -8.07
CA LEU A 231 -12.05 -19.89 -8.63
C LEU A 231 -12.03 -18.68 -7.70
N ILE A 232 -13.17 -18.33 -7.10
CA ILE A 232 -13.27 -17.24 -6.11
C ILE A 232 -12.35 -17.54 -4.93
N THR A 233 -12.45 -18.74 -4.36
CA THR A 233 -11.61 -19.16 -3.23
C THR A 233 -10.13 -19.12 -3.57
N LEU A 234 -9.72 -19.61 -4.74
CA LEU A 234 -8.33 -19.55 -5.18
C LEU A 234 -7.82 -18.11 -5.32
N CYS A 235 -8.63 -17.21 -5.91
CA CYS A 235 -8.29 -15.80 -6.02
C CYS A 235 -8.15 -15.14 -4.64
N ASP A 236 -9.05 -15.48 -3.72
CA ASP A 236 -9.03 -14.97 -2.35
C ASP A 236 -7.80 -15.43 -1.56
N GLU A 237 -7.45 -16.71 -1.66
CA GLU A 237 -6.22 -17.26 -1.06
C GLU A 237 -4.97 -16.54 -1.59
N LEU A 238 -4.89 -16.35 -2.91
CA LEU A 238 -3.78 -15.66 -3.55
C LEU A 238 -3.70 -14.20 -3.12
N TRP A 239 -4.86 -13.53 -3.01
CA TRP A 239 -4.95 -12.15 -2.58
C TRP A 239 -4.50 -11.97 -1.13
N VAL A 240 -5.04 -12.77 -0.19
CA VAL A 240 -4.63 -12.76 1.23
C VAL A 240 -3.14 -13.04 1.38
N ASN A 241 -2.62 -14.01 0.61
CA ASN A 241 -1.19 -14.31 0.60
C ASN A 241 -0.36 -13.10 0.11
N SER A 242 -0.78 -12.42 -0.96
CA SER A 242 -0.11 -11.23 -1.47
C SER A 242 -0.09 -10.07 -0.46
N LEU A 243 -1.15 -9.90 0.34
CA LEU A 243 -1.20 -8.91 1.42
C LEU A 243 -0.18 -9.24 2.51
N GLY A 244 -0.05 -10.52 2.88
CA GLY A 244 0.94 -10.98 3.86
C GLY A 244 2.38 -10.73 3.40
N ILE A 245 2.67 -11.06 2.14
CA ILE A 245 3.97 -10.80 1.50
C ILE A 245 4.29 -9.30 1.50
N THR A 246 3.30 -8.46 1.16
CA THR A 246 3.47 -7.00 1.16
C THR A 246 3.69 -6.46 2.58
N CYS A 247 3.02 -7.01 3.58
CA CYS A 247 3.23 -6.65 4.98
C CYS A 247 4.66 -6.97 5.45
N ALA A 248 5.26 -8.07 4.99
CA ALA A 248 6.66 -8.39 5.28
C ALA A 248 7.64 -7.36 4.69
N LEU A 249 7.36 -6.85 3.49
CA LEU A 249 8.17 -5.79 2.86
C LEU A 249 8.04 -4.46 3.63
N VAL A 250 6.84 -4.16 4.13
CA VAL A 250 6.60 -3.02 5.04
C VAL A 250 7.39 -3.17 6.35
N LEU A 251 7.35 -4.35 6.99
CA LEU A 251 8.14 -4.63 8.19
C LEU A 251 9.64 -4.46 7.94
N TYR A 252 10.13 -4.95 6.80
CA TYR A 252 11.51 -4.78 6.39
C TYR A 252 11.89 -3.31 6.24
N ASP A 253 11.06 -2.51 5.57
CA ASP A 253 11.29 -1.08 5.42
C ASP A 253 11.34 -0.38 6.78
N VAL A 254 10.33 -0.57 7.62
CA VAL A 254 10.25 0.04 8.96
C VAL A 254 11.53 -0.22 9.77
N ASN A 255 12.02 -1.46 9.75
CA ASN A 255 13.18 -1.86 10.55
C ASN A 255 14.53 -1.46 9.95
N ASN A 256 14.65 -1.33 8.64
CA ASN A 256 15.94 -1.11 7.98
C ASN A 256 16.11 0.31 7.41
N ARG A 257 15.03 1.09 7.29
CA ARG A 257 15.03 2.42 6.66
C ARG A 257 16.07 3.37 7.25
N GLN A 258 16.18 3.44 8.58
CA GLN A 258 17.18 4.31 9.22
C GLN A 258 18.61 3.90 8.83
N ILE A 259 18.91 2.60 8.80
CA ILE A 259 20.24 2.08 8.44
C ILE A 259 20.54 2.33 6.96
N VAL A 260 19.55 2.12 6.09
CA VAL A 260 19.64 2.39 4.66
C VAL A 260 19.95 3.87 4.39
N ALA A 261 19.27 4.77 5.10
CA ALA A 261 19.50 6.21 5.02
C ALA A 261 20.90 6.61 5.54
N GLU A 262 21.28 6.14 6.72
CA GLU A 262 22.60 6.40 7.34
C GLU A 262 23.76 5.94 6.46
N ARG A 263 23.59 4.83 5.74
CA ARG A 263 24.61 4.24 4.86
C ARG A 263 24.56 4.77 3.42
N GLY A 264 23.63 5.68 3.11
CA GLY A 264 23.48 6.23 1.77
C GLY A 264 23.11 5.17 0.72
N TRP A 265 22.45 4.09 1.13
CA TRP A 265 21.98 3.05 0.22
C TRP A 265 20.66 3.49 -0.42
N VAL A 266 20.72 4.61 -1.14
CA VAL A 266 19.54 5.18 -1.78
C VAL A 266 19.15 4.32 -2.97
N SER A 267 17.83 4.21 -3.22
CA SER A 267 17.34 3.73 -4.51
C SER A 267 17.96 4.61 -5.61
N PRO A 268 18.66 4.03 -6.60
CA PRO A 268 19.08 4.80 -7.77
C PRO A 268 17.88 5.21 -8.64
N ALA A 269 16.70 4.65 -8.42
CA ALA A 269 15.48 5.05 -9.11
C ALA A 269 14.85 6.24 -8.39
N LYS A 270 14.78 7.40 -9.06
CA LYS A 270 13.73 8.38 -8.75
C LYS A 270 12.39 7.64 -8.87
N PRO A 271 11.49 7.76 -7.88
CA PRO A 271 10.13 7.28 -8.05
C PRO A 271 9.60 7.85 -9.37
N PRO A 272 8.96 7.04 -10.24
CA PRO A 272 8.38 7.58 -11.46
C PRO A 272 7.35 8.66 -11.09
N PRO A 273 7.24 9.76 -11.85
CA PRO A 273 6.21 10.77 -11.62
C PRO A 273 4.84 10.12 -11.52
N LEU A 274 4.06 10.47 -10.50
CA LEU A 274 2.71 9.92 -10.33
C LEU A 274 1.82 10.33 -11.51
N ARG A 275 0.92 9.45 -11.94
CA ARG A 275 -0.13 9.84 -12.91
C ARG A 275 -1.02 10.91 -12.28
N GLU A 276 -1.64 11.77 -13.10
CA GLU A 276 -2.44 12.91 -12.60
C GLU A 276 -3.47 12.52 -11.52
N GLY A 277 -4.21 11.43 -11.73
CA GLY A 277 -5.18 10.95 -10.75
C GLY A 277 -4.55 10.46 -9.43
N GLU A 278 -3.38 9.83 -9.50
CA GLU A 278 -2.63 9.34 -8.33
C GLU A 278 -2.00 10.50 -7.57
N LEU A 279 -1.45 11.47 -8.30
CA LEU A 279 -0.90 12.71 -7.75
C LEU A 279 -2.00 13.50 -7.04
N LYS A 280 -3.18 13.63 -7.65
CA LYS A 280 -4.34 14.27 -7.02
C LYS A 280 -4.73 13.61 -5.71
N ASN A 281 -4.86 12.28 -5.69
CA ASN A 281 -5.20 11.55 -4.47
C ASN A 281 -4.13 11.70 -3.38
N THR A 282 -2.85 11.70 -3.78
CA THR A 282 -1.71 11.88 -2.88
C THR A 282 -1.72 13.28 -2.27
N ILE A 283 -1.92 14.32 -3.10
CA ILE A 283 -2.03 15.71 -2.65
C ILE A 283 -3.21 15.86 -1.70
N ASP A 284 -4.39 15.36 -2.07
CA ASP A 284 -5.61 15.43 -1.25
C ASP A 284 -5.36 14.82 0.14
N SER A 285 -4.75 13.63 0.21
CA SER A 285 -4.39 12.99 1.47
C SER A 285 -3.39 13.80 2.31
N ILE A 286 -2.36 14.37 1.68
CA ILE A 286 -1.34 15.16 2.40
C ILE A 286 -1.96 16.45 2.94
N VAL A 287 -2.71 17.20 2.13
CA VAL A 287 -3.28 18.49 2.56
C VAL A 287 -4.38 18.31 3.60
N ASP A 288 -5.12 17.20 3.54
CA ASP A 288 -6.13 16.84 4.55
C ASP A 288 -5.52 16.65 5.94
N LYS A 289 -4.39 15.94 6.02
CA LYS A 289 -3.59 15.74 7.26
C LYS A 289 -2.99 17.04 7.80
N LEU A 290 -2.90 18.08 6.96
CA LEU A 290 -2.29 19.37 7.27
C LEU A 290 -3.32 20.47 7.54
N GLY A 291 -4.60 20.12 7.67
CA GLY A 291 -5.66 21.06 8.05
C GLY A 291 -6.43 21.69 6.88
N PHE A 292 -6.30 21.17 5.67
CA PHE A 292 -6.95 21.74 4.48
C PHE A 292 -7.91 20.78 3.79
N TYR A 293 -8.84 21.31 3.02
CA TYR A 293 -9.58 20.58 1.99
C TYR A 293 -9.06 20.99 0.61
N LEU A 294 -8.73 20.02 -0.25
CA LEU A 294 -8.45 20.28 -1.65
C LEU A 294 -9.76 20.63 -2.37
N LYS A 295 -9.89 21.86 -2.87
CA LYS A 295 -11.06 22.31 -3.64
C LYS A 295 -10.86 22.13 -5.12
N ASP A 296 -9.67 22.46 -5.61
CA ASP A 296 -9.32 22.34 -7.01
C ASP A 296 -7.84 22.04 -7.19
N ILE A 297 -7.52 21.33 -8.27
CA ILE A 297 -6.15 21.02 -8.69
C ILE A 297 -6.05 21.06 -10.20
N LYS A 298 -5.03 21.77 -10.68
CA LYS A 298 -4.63 21.77 -12.08
C LYS A 298 -3.18 21.32 -12.19
N VAL A 299 -2.95 20.21 -12.88
CA VAL A 299 -1.62 19.67 -13.14
C VAL A 299 -1.25 19.96 -14.60
N SER A 300 -0.04 20.43 -14.82
CA SER A 300 0.55 20.67 -16.15
C SER A 300 2.04 20.34 -16.08
N PRO A 301 2.73 20.07 -17.21
CA PRO A 301 4.10 19.55 -17.20
C PRO A 301 5.09 20.34 -16.33
N ASN A 302 4.95 21.67 -16.27
CA ASN A 302 5.87 22.55 -15.53
C ASN A 302 5.18 23.29 -14.37
N PHE A 303 3.93 22.94 -14.05
CA PHE A 303 3.12 23.75 -13.14
C PHE A 303 2.04 22.94 -12.43
N ILE A 304 1.94 23.11 -11.11
CA ILE A 304 0.85 22.61 -10.28
C ILE A 304 0.16 23.80 -9.61
N SER A 305 -1.15 23.93 -9.83
CA SER A 305 -2.00 24.89 -9.13
C SER A 305 -2.95 24.18 -8.19
N LEU A 306 -3.05 24.66 -6.97
CA LEU A 306 -3.92 24.12 -5.93
C LEU A 306 -4.79 25.23 -5.36
N THR A 307 -6.06 24.92 -5.14
CA THR A 307 -6.96 25.73 -4.33
C THR A 307 -7.32 24.93 -3.09
N LEU A 308 -6.88 25.43 -1.94
CA LEU A 308 -7.09 24.81 -0.63
C LEU A 308 -8.08 25.64 0.18
N SER A 309 -8.88 25.00 1.01
CA SER A 309 -9.73 25.66 2.00
C SER A 309 -9.35 25.20 3.41
N THR A 310 -9.19 26.12 4.35
CA THR A 310 -8.87 25.78 5.74
C THR A 310 -10.01 25.03 6.41
N LYS A 311 -9.68 24.08 7.29
CA LYS A 311 -10.67 23.45 8.17
C LYS A 311 -11.06 24.42 9.30
N SER A 312 -12.35 24.46 9.62
CA SER A 312 -12.85 25.10 10.84
C SER A 312 -12.46 24.27 12.07
N LYS A 313 -12.39 24.91 13.24
CA LYS A 313 -12.21 24.20 14.50
C LYS A 313 -13.37 23.23 14.70
N GLY A 314 -13.06 21.93 14.71
CA GLY A 314 -14.04 20.91 15.08
C GLY A 314 -14.27 20.86 16.59
N ILE A 315 -15.15 19.96 17.02
CA ILE A 315 -15.42 19.71 18.43
C ILE A 315 -14.48 18.62 18.92
N ASN A 316 -13.79 18.86 20.04
CA ASN A 316 -13.02 17.82 20.70
C ASN A 316 -14.00 16.72 21.13
N GLN A 317 -13.76 15.50 20.65
CA GLN A 317 -14.71 14.41 20.82
C GLN A 317 -14.01 13.07 20.95
N GLU A 318 -14.71 12.10 21.51
CA GLU A 318 -14.28 10.70 21.49
C GLU A 318 -15.01 9.99 20.36
N SER A 319 -14.28 9.59 19.32
CA SER A 319 -14.84 8.71 18.30
C SER A 319 -14.97 7.30 18.89
N LYS A 320 -16.16 6.71 18.74
CA LYS A 320 -16.40 5.30 19.07
C LYS A 320 -16.13 4.47 17.83
N LEU A 321 -15.26 3.49 17.97
CA LEU A 321 -14.94 2.55 16.91
C LEU A 321 -15.29 1.13 17.33
N MET A 322 -16.12 0.50 16.53
CA MET A 322 -16.55 -0.89 16.70
C MET A 322 -15.83 -1.77 15.69
N LEU A 323 -15.18 -2.82 16.17
CA LEU A 323 -14.49 -3.81 15.36
C LEU A 323 -15.21 -5.13 15.49
N GLY A 324 -15.87 -5.53 14.41
CA GLY A 324 -16.63 -6.78 14.35
C GLY A 324 -15.72 -7.99 14.19
N TYR A 325 -15.87 -8.96 15.08
CA TYR A 325 -15.36 -10.32 14.95
C TYR A 325 -16.56 -11.28 14.88
N GLU A 326 -16.29 -12.52 14.45
CA GLU A 326 -17.32 -13.54 14.24
C GLU A 326 -18.25 -13.74 15.46
N ASN A 327 -17.68 -13.69 16.68
CA ASN A 327 -18.41 -13.96 17.92
C ASN A 327 -18.47 -12.75 18.89
N HIS A 328 -17.80 -11.65 18.58
CA HIS A 328 -17.80 -10.47 19.44
C HIS A 328 -17.46 -9.18 18.70
N VAL A 329 -17.78 -8.04 19.31
CA VAL A 329 -17.37 -6.70 18.87
C VAL A 329 -16.41 -6.13 19.91
N ARG A 330 -15.24 -5.65 19.48
CA ARG A 330 -14.36 -4.85 20.36
C ARG A 330 -14.68 -3.38 20.18
N LEU A 331 -14.81 -2.66 21.30
CA LEU A 331 -15.09 -1.24 21.31
C LEU A 331 -13.86 -0.44 21.73
N PHE A 332 -13.51 0.55 20.92
CA PHE A 332 -12.44 1.49 21.18
C PHE A 332 -12.97 2.92 21.23
N LYS A 333 -12.36 3.74 22.08
CA LYS A 333 -12.55 5.19 22.12
C LYS A 333 -11.27 5.86 21.66
N ILE A 334 -11.37 6.74 20.67
CA ILE A 334 -10.25 7.52 20.15
C ILE A 334 -10.49 8.98 20.50
N PRO A 335 -9.67 9.59 21.39
CA PRO A 335 -9.78 11.01 21.65
C PRO A 335 -9.28 11.78 20.42
N MET A 336 -10.10 12.72 19.94
CA MET A 336 -9.78 13.59 18.83
C MET A 336 -9.82 15.04 19.30
N TRP A 337 -8.79 15.81 18.96
CA TRP A 337 -8.70 17.24 19.26
C TRP A 337 -8.17 18.03 18.07
N TYR A 338 -8.37 19.34 18.08
CA TYR A 338 -7.91 20.22 17.01
C TYR A 338 -6.86 21.19 17.53
N GLU A 339 -5.72 21.22 16.86
CA GLU A 339 -4.63 22.17 17.14
C GLU A 339 -4.63 23.29 16.10
N GLU A 340 -4.58 24.52 16.57
CA GLU A 340 -4.35 25.68 15.71
C GLU A 340 -2.89 25.71 15.26
N LYS A 341 -2.67 25.84 13.94
CA LYS A 341 -1.35 25.90 13.32
C LYS A 341 -1.32 27.01 12.28
N ARG A 342 -0.15 27.65 12.10
CA ARG A 342 0.04 28.62 11.02
C ARG A 342 -0.04 27.92 9.68
N ILE A 343 -0.78 28.51 8.73
CA ILE A 343 -0.96 27.96 7.39
C ILE A 343 0.38 27.80 6.69
N ILE A 344 1.27 28.79 6.80
CA ILE A 344 2.58 28.75 6.13
C ILE A 344 3.43 27.56 6.60
N ASP A 345 3.43 27.24 7.89
CA ASP A 345 4.16 26.08 8.43
C ASP A 345 3.64 24.79 7.79
N GLN A 346 2.32 24.66 7.67
CA GLN A 346 1.68 23.49 7.08
C GLN A 346 1.97 23.38 5.57
N LEU A 347 1.97 24.51 4.84
CA LEU A 347 2.29 24.50 3.41
C LEU A 347 3.76 24.14 3.14
N VAL A 348 4.69 24.54 3.99
CA VAL A 348 6.10 24.10 3.87
C VAL A 348 6.23 22.59 4.10
N ILE A 349 5.49 22.02 5.07
CA ILE A 349 5.42 20.56 5.26
C ILE A 349 4.86 19.89 4.00
N PHE A 350 3.78 20.43 3.44
CA PHE A 350 3.20 19.93 2.19
C PHE A 350 4.22 19.93 1.04
N LEU A 351 4.90 21.07 0.82
CA LEU A 351 5.89 21.23 -0.24
C LEU A 351 7.05 20.24 -0.10
N HIS A 352 7.53 19.96 1.12
CA HIS A 352 8.55 18.94 1.31
C HIS A 352 8.03 17.53 1.04
N ARG A 353 6.79 17.23 1.40
CA ARG A 353 6.18 15.91 1.21
C ARG A 353 5.86 15.60 -0.25
N ILE A 354 5.66 16.61 -1.09
CA ILE A 354 5.33 16.38 -2.51
C ILE A 354 6.58 16.16 -3.39
N ILE A 355 7.77 16.61 -2.97
CA ILE A 355 9.02 16.53 -3.76
C ILE A 355 9.25 15.16 -4.43
N PRO A 356 9.07 14.01 -3.75
CA PRO A 356 9.34 12.71 -4.36
C PRO A 356 8.43 12.34 -5.54
N TYR A 357 7.30 13.03 -5.70
CA TYR A 357 6.23 12.63 -6.62
C TYR A 357 6.12 13.50 -7.87
N VAL A 358 6.92 14.57 -7.95
CA VAL A 358 6.82 15.59 -9.01
C VAL A 358 8.20 15.89 -9.59
N GLU A 359 8.24 16.31 -10.85
CA GLU A 359 9.49 16.70 -11.52
C GLU A 359 10.16 17.88 -10.81
N PRO A 360 11.51 17.89 -10.72
CA PRO A 360 12.25 18.85 -9.92
C PRO A 360 12.12 20.29 -10.40
N ASP A 361 11.71 20.54 -11.65
CA ASP A 361 11.63 21.88 -12.24
C ASP A 361 10.20 22.46 -12.24
N ILE A 362 9.29 21.90 -11.45
CA ILE A 362 7.89 22.35 -11.40
C ILE A 362 7.71 23.61 -10.54
N LYS A 363 6.92 24.54 -11.06
CA LYS A 363 6.38 25.68 -10.31
C LYS A 363 5.10 25.28 -9.56
N ILE A 364 4.97 25.66 -8.30
CA ILE A 364 3.79 25.38 -7.48
C ILE A 364 3.10 26.69 -7.09
N SER A 365 1.79 26.76 -7.29
CA SER A 365 0.92 27.86 -6.87
C SER A 365 -0.18 27.32 -5.97
N ILE A 366 -0.29 27.86 -4.77
CA ILE A 366 -1.29 27.46 -3.77
C ILE A 366 -2.09 28.69 -3.40
N GLN A 367 -3.39 28.66 -3.70
CA GLN A 367 -4.35 29.62 -3.19
C GLN A 367 -5.04 29.02 -1.96
N VAL A 368 -5.13 29.79 -0.88
CA VAL A 368 -5.78 29.37 0.36
C VAL A 368 -7.01 30.22 0.62
N LEU A 369 -8.13 29.53 0.84
CA LEU A 369 -9.41 30.09 1.21
C LEU A 369 -9.70 29.78 2.69
N SER A 370 -10.49 30.62 3.34
CA SER A 370 -11.05 30.37 4.66
C SER A 370 -12.05 29.21 4.60
N SER A 371 -12.54 28.76 5.75
CA SER A 371 -13.61 27.76 5.81
C SER A 371 -14.92 28.24 5.17
N ASN A 372 -15.10 29.56 5.06
CA ASN A 372 -16.28 30.19 4.47
C ASN A 372 -16.07 30.50 2.98
N GLY A 373 -14.91 30.15 2.41
CA GLY A 373 -14.59 30.37 0.99
C GLY A 373 -13.95 31.73 0.68
N GLU A 374 -13.69 32.57 1.67
CA GLU A 374 -13.03 33.87 1.46
C GLU A 374 -11.53 33.70 1.20
N PRO A 375 -10.91 34.43 0.27
CA PRO A 375 -9.48 34.34 0.03
C PRO A 375 -8.65 34.79 1.24
N LEU A 376 -7.81 33.90 1.77
CA LEU A 376 -6.85 34.23 2.84
C LEU A 376 -5.50 34.68 2.29
N GLY A 377 -5.06 34.08 1.18
CA GLY A 377 -3.80 34.45 0.55
C GLY A 377 -3.30 33.39 -0.43
N ALA A 378 -2.06 33.57 -0.90
CA ALA A 378 -1.42 32.66 -1.83
C ALA A 378 0.06 32.47 -1.53
N LEU A 379 0.55 31.27 -1.84
CA LEU A 379 1.95 30.89 -1.85
C LEU A 379 2.36 30.47 -3.26
N ILE A 380 3.40 31.07 -3.81
CA ILE A 380 3.99 30.69 -5.10
C ILE A 380 5.47 30.41 -4.89
N THR A 381 5.91 29.24 -5.34
CA THR A 381 7.30 28.81 -5.27
C THR A 381 7.65 27.92 -6.46
N ASP A 382 8.91 27.52 -6.56
CA ASP A 382 9.36 26.44 -7.42
C ASP A 382 10.02 25.35 -6.57
N LEU A 383 9.95 24.11 -7.05
CA LEU A 383 10.51 22.98 -6.34
C LEU A 383 12.03 23.04 -6.16
N PRO A 384 12.84 23.54 -7.11
CA PRO A 384 14.28 23.72 -6.91
C PRO A 384 14.60 24.59 -5.69
N THR A 385 13.84 25.68 -5.52
CA THR A 385 13.96 26.55 -4.34
C THR A 385 13.76 25.75 -3.06
N ILE A 386 12.71 24.91 -2.97
CA ILE A 386 12.44 24.09 -1.76
C ILE A 386 13.53 23.05 -1.54
N ILE A 387 13.99 22.38 -2.60
CA ILE A 387 15.06 21.37 -2.53
C ILE A 387 16.36 22.01 -2.01
N ASN A 388 16.70 23.20 -2.49
CA ASN A 388 17.91 23.92 -2.10
C ASN A 388 17.91 24.37 -0.62
N LEU A 389 16.74 24.49 0.01
CA LEU A 389 16.66 24.81 1.44
C LEU A 389 17.18 23.67 2.32
N ASN A 390 17.16 22.43 1.84
CA ASN A 390 17.64 21.23 2.52
C ASN A 390 17.20 21.16 4.01
N LEU A 391 15.92 21.46 4.28
CA LEU A 391 15.41 21.57 5.64
C LEU A 391 15.39 20.20 6.34
N VAL A 392 16.22 20.07 7.38
CA VAL A 392 16.26 18.87 8.24
C VAL A 392 15.05 18.83 9.19
N SER A 393 14.44 19.98 9.50
CA SER A 393 13.23 20.06 10.31
C SER A 393 12.38 21.28 9.90
N ILE A 394 11.06 21.16 10.03
CA ILE A 394 10.11 22.23 9.70
C ILE A 394 9.52 22.76 11.01
N LYS A 395 10.26 23.67 11.65
CA LYS A 395 9.84 24.40 12.86
C LYS A 395 9.39 25.82 12.50
N PRO A 396 8.46 26.44 13.25
CA PRO A 396 7.96 27.78 12.93
C PRO A 396 9.06 28.84 12.77
N GLN A 397 10.12 28.79 13.58
CA GLN A 397 11.25 29.75 13.46
C GLN A 397 12.02 29.58 12.15
N ILE A 398 12.18 28.34 11.69
CA ILE A 398 12.86 28.02 10.42
C ILE A 398 11.99 28.49 9.26
N VAL A 399 10.68 28.23 9.33
CA VAL A 399 9.72 28.66 8.32
C VAL A 399 9.74 30.18 8.17
N GLU A 400 9.73 30.94 9.27
CA GLU A 400 9.82 32.39 9.23
C GLU A 400 11.10 32.88 8.53
N GLY A 401 12.22 32.23 8.82
CA GLY A 401 13.51 32.53 8.20
C GLY A 401 13.55 32.32 6.69
N ILE A 402 12.68 31.50 6.11
CA ILE A 402 12.70 31.16 4.67
C ILE A 402 11.58 31.83 3.86
N ARG A 403 10.65 32.55 4.48
CA ARG A 403 9.49 33.13 3.77
C ARG A 403 9.88 34.08 2.64
N HIS A 404 10.98 34.82 2.85
CA HIS A 404 11.52 35.77 1.88
C HIS A 404 12.04 35.10 0.60
N ILE A 405 12.23 33.78 0.61
CA ILE A 405 12.75 33.00 -0.52
C ILE A 405 11.60 32.62 -1.47
N PHE A 406 10.35 32.61 -1.00
CA PHE A 406 9.20 32.32 -1.85
C PHE A 406 8.95 33.45 -2.86
N LYS A 407 8.62 33.09 -4.10
CA LYS A 407 8.29 34.05 -5.16
C LYS A 407 7.10 34.94 -4.80
N ARG A 408 6.15 34.40 -4.02
CA ARG A 408 5.05 35.14 -3.43
C ARG A 408 4.58 34.42 -2.17
N ASP A 409 4.47 35.14 -1.07
CA ASP A 409 3.77 34.71 0.14
C ASP A 409 2.90 35.88 0.61
N THR A 410 1.58 35.70 0.58
CA THR A 410 0.61 36.67 1.12
C THR A 410 -0.21 36.09 2.26
N LEU A 411 0.21 34.98 2.85
CA LEU A 411 -0.57 34.22 3.86
C LEU A 411 -0.43 34.79 5.27
N GLN A 412 0.46 35.77 5.47
CA GLN A 412 0.69 36.46 6.76
C GLN A 412 0.76 35.44 7.93
N ASP A 413 0.03 35.70 9.02
CA ASP A 413 -0.11 34.82 10.18
C ASP A 413 -1.44 34.07 10.21
N CYS A 414 -2.06 33.84 9.05
CA CYS A 414 -3.29 33.07 8.97
C CYS A 414 -3.09 31.65 9.53
N VAL A 415 -4.13 31.15 10.18
CA VAL A 415 -4.12 29.87 10.89
C VAL A 415 -5.14 28.90 10.32
N THR A 416 -4.90 27.61 10.57
CA THR A 416 -5.82 26.52 10.27
C THR A 416 -5.86 25.54 11.43
N PHE A 417 -6.89 24.69 11.47
CA PHE A 417 -7.05 23.66 12.49
C PHE A 417 -6.64 22.30 11.94
N VAL A 418 -5.63 21.71 12.58
CA VAL A 418 -5.15 20.37 12.29
C VAL A 418 -5.79 19.40 13.26
N GLU A 419 -6.51 18.41 12.73
CA GLU A 419 -7.06 17.31 13.53
C GLU A 419 -5.91 16.44 14.07
N LYS A 420 -5.99 16.12 15.35
CA LYS A 420 -5.08 15.24 16.07
C LYS A 420 -5.87 14.12 16.71
N GLU A 421 -5.27 12.94 16.68
CA GLU A 421 -5.82 11.74 17.27
C GLU A 421 -4.87 11.23 18.35
N GLY A 422 -5.44 10.84 19.48
CA GLY A 422 -4.69 10.17 20.54
C GLY A 422 -4.74 8.65 20.39
N ALA A 423 -3.98 7.97 21.23
CA ALA A 423 -3.95 6.52 21.24
C ALA A 423 -5.36 5.94 21.46
N PRO A 424 -5.79 4.95 20.64
CA PRO A 424 -7.04 4.24 20.86
C PRO A 424 -7.06 3.58 22.23
N LYS A 425 -8.13 3.81 22.99
CA LYS A 425 -8.35 3.19 24.30
C LYS A 425 -9.35 2.06 24.15
N PHE A 426 -8.94 0.85 24.50
CA PHE A 426 -9.84 -0.30 24.56
C PHE A 426 -10.85 -0.11 25.70
N VAL A 427 -12.13 -0.31 25.40
CA VAL A 427 -13.23 -0.04 26.34
C VAL A 427 -14.00 -1.30 26.71
N GLY A 428 -13.95 -2.35 25.87
CA GLY A 428 -14.55 -3.62 26.20
C GLY A 428 -14.91 -4.50 25.00
N ILE A 429 -15.54 -5.62 25.30
CA ILE A 429 -16.06 -6.60 24.35
C ILE A 429 -17.58 -6.65 24.51
N SER A 430 -18.31 -6.53 23.40
CA SER A 430 -19.75 -6.78 23.33
C SER A 430 -20.00 -8.07 22.55
N PRO A 431 -21.01 -8.88 22.88
CA PRO A 431 -21.45 -9.96 21.99
C PRO A 431 -21.85 -9.39 20.62
N SER A 432 -21.55 -10.13 19.55
CA SER A 432 -21.94 -9.72 18.19
C SER A 432 -23.46 -9.64 18.07
N PRO A 433 -24.01 -8.59 17.43
CA PRO A 433 -25.45 -8.54 17.17
C PRO A 433 -25.85 -9.78 16.36
N PRO A 434 -27.03 -10.38 16.64
CA PRO A 434 -27.49 -11.55 15.91
C PRO A 434 -27.54 -11.25 14.42
N LYS A 435 -26.97 -12.15 13.60
CA LYS A 435 -27.04 -12.07 12.14
C LYS A 435 -28.52 -12.04 11.73
N LYS A 436 -28.95 -10.97 11.06
CA LYS A 436 -30.28 -10.88 10.44
C LYS A 436 -30.30 -11.60 9.10
#